data_AF-A0A7R9XLS3-F1
#
_entry.id   AF-A0A7R9XLS3-F1
#
_cell.length_a   1.000
_cell.length_b   1.000
_cell.length_c   1.000
_cell.angle_alpha   90.00
_cell.angle_beta   90.00
_cell.angle_gamma   90.00
#
_symmetry.space_group_name_H-M   'P 1'
#
loop_
_entity.id
_entity.type
_entity.pdbx_description
1 polymer ?
#
loop_
_entity_poly.entity_id
_entity_poly.type
_entity_poly.pdbx_seq_one_letter_code
_entity_poly.pdbx_strand_id
1 'polypeptide(L)'
;VIYKFICRNENCESRETSYIGMTTTTLGKILTYYCYLSSIKDHLESIHNMKVTKSSLVENTEIIDSHGDKRRQLILEALYIK
;
A
#
# COMPACT_ATOMS: atom_id res chain seq x y z
N VAL A 1 7.48 8.23 -5.09
CA VAL A 1 6.05 8.35 -4.76
C VAL A 1 5.85 7.72 -3.41
N ILE A 2 5.11 8.37 -2.54
CA ILE A 2 4.70 7.86 -1.23
C ILE A 2 3.22 7.54 -1.36
N TYR A 3 2.86 6.33 -0.95
CA TYR A 3 1.52 5.81 -1.09
C TYR A 3 1.08 5.15 0.21
N LYS A 4 -0.23 5.08 0.39
CA LYS A 4 -0.85 4.40 1.52
C LYS A 4 -1.84 3.37 1.00
N PHE A 5 -1.68 2.15 1.46
CA PHE A 5 -2.64 1.09 1.30
C PHE A 5 -3.57 1.08 2.52
N ILE A 6 -4.86 0.91 2.31
CA ILE A 6 -5.89 0.84 3.36
C ILE A 6 -6.74 -0.39 3.09
N CYS A 7 -6.82 -1.33 4.05
CA CYS A 7 -7.82 -2.38 3.99
C CYS A 7 -9.18 -1.81 4.41
N ARG A 8 -10.11 -1.66 3.44
CA ARG A 8 -11.46 -1.10 3.67
C ARG A 8 -12.52 -2.15 4.02
N ASN A 9 -12.10 -3.35 4.43
CA ASN A 9 -13.06 -4.38 4.78
C ASN A 9 -13.55 -4.17 6.23
N GLU A 10 -14.84 -4.39 6.49
CA GLU A 10 -15.53 -3.99 7.73
C GLU A 10 -14.84 -4.51 9.01
N ASN A 11 -14.18 -5.68 8.94
CA ASN A 11 -13.45 -6.28 10.06
C ASN A 11 -12.06 -5.68 10.33
N CYS A 12 -11.58 -4.74 9.51
CA CYS A 12 -10.24 -4.16 9.59
C CYS A 12 -10.23 -2.63 9.79
N GLU A 13 -11.38 -1.97 9.73
CA GLU A 13 -11.50 -0.51 9.90
C GLU A 13 -11.10 -0.01 11.30
N SER A 14 -11.21 -0.86 12.33
CA SER A 14 -10.88 -0.51 13.73
C SER A 14 -9.42 -0.75 14.11
N ARG A 15 -8.65 -1.45 13.26
CA ARG A 15 -7.20 -1.62 13.43
C ARG A 15 -6.51 -0.68 12.45
N GLU A 16 -5.36 -0.13 12.84
CA GLU A 16 -4.45 0.62 11.96
C GLU A 16 -3.85 -0.31 10.88
N THR A 17 -4.70 -0.92 10.05
CA THR A 17 -4.35 -1.81 8.94
C THR A 17 -4.01 -1.01 7.69
N SER A 18 -3.50 0.20 7.88
CA SER A 18 -2.98 1.02 6.79
C SER A 18 -1.46 0.89 6.73
N TYR A 19 -0.96 0.62 5.54
CA TYR A 19 0.47 0.54 5.27
C TYR A 19 0.91 1.76 4.48
N ILE A 20 1.97 2.43 4.91
CA ILE A 20 2.59 3.52 4.16
C ILE A 20 3.89 3.01 3.61
N GLY A 21 4.07 3.22 2.31
CA GLY A 21 5.29 2.82 1.61
C GLY A 21 5.74 3.88 0.63
N MET A 22 7.05 3.86 0.37
CA MET A 22 7.67 4.67 -0.66
C MET A 22 8.21 3.80 -1.79
N THR A 23 8.13 4.34 -3.00
CA THR A 23 8.76 3.73 -4.17
C THR A 23 9.37 4.80 -5.06
N THR A 24 10.58 4.53 -5.54
CA THR A 24 11.23 5.29 -6.62
C THR A 24 10.84 4.77 -8.00
N THR A 25 10.18 3.61 -8.07
CA THR A 25 9.65 3.04 -9.31
C THR A 25 8.17 3.41 -9.47
N THR A 26 7.56 3.01 -10.59
CA THR A 26 6.12 3.23 -10.81
C THR A 26 5.31 2.42 -9.80
N LEU A 27 4.34 3.05 -9.15
CA LEU A 27 3.42 2.40 -8.20
C LEU A 27 2.79 1.14 -8.79
N GLY A 28 2.40 1.16 -10.06
CA GLY A 28 1.81 -0.01 -10.74
C GLY A 28 2.71 -1.26 -10.78
N LYS A 29 4.05 -1.13 -10.74
CA LYS A 29 4.98 -2.27 -10.64
C LYS A 29 4.98 -2.86 -9.24
N ILE A 30 4.98 -2.00 -8.22
CA ILE A 30 4.87 -2.40 -6.81
C ILE A 30 3.53 -3.11 -6.56
N LEU A 31 2.42 -2.57 -7.06
CA LEU A 31 1.11 -3.21 -6.90
C LEU A 31 1.01 -4.55 -7.61
N THR A 32 1.64 -4.69 -8.79
CA THR A 32 1.77 -6.01 -9.43
C THR A 32 2.54 -6.97 -8.51
N TYR A 33 3.68 -6.55 -7.95
CA TYR A 33 4.44 -7.39 -7.02
C TYR A 33 3.60 -7.80 -5.79
N TYR A 34 2.86 -6.86 -5.20
CA TYR A 34 1.97 -7.14 -4.06
C TYR A 34 0.85 -8.12 -4.38
N CYS A 35 0.35 -8.14 -5.62
CA CYS A 35 -0.62 -9.12 -6.08
C CYS A 35 -0.06 -10.56 -6.09
N TYR A 36 1.25 -10.73 -6.29
CA TYR A 36 1.89 -12.04 -6.35
C TYR A 36 2.44 -12.49 -4.99
N LEU A 37 3.13 -11.58 -4.30
CA LEU A 37 3.91 -11.91 -3.10
C LEU A 37 4.00 -10.69 -2.16
N SER A 38 3.12 -10.62 -1.15
CA SER A 38 3.20 -9.60 -0.09
C SER A 38 2.41 -9.99 1.15
N SER A 39 2.74 -9.37 2.28
CA SER A 39 1.94 -9.44 3.50
C SER A 39 0.52 -8.91 3.31
N ILE A 40 0.30 -7.98 2.37
CA ILE A 40 -1.05 -7.51 1.98
C ILE A 40 -1.84 -8.65 1.36
N LYS A 41 -1.21 -9.45 0.48
CA LYS A 41 -1.84 -10.62 -0.11
C LYS A 41 -2.19 -11.66 0.96
N ASP A 42 -1.24 -11.99 1.81
CA ASP A 42 -1.45 -12.96 2.87
C ASP A 42 -2.58 -12.52 3.81
N HIS A 43 -2.66 -11.22 4.13
CA HIS A 43 -3.74 -10.63 4.90
C HIS A 43 -5.11 -10.76 4.20
N LEU A 44 -5.20 -10.34 2.94
CA LEU A 44 -6.47 -10.38 2.18
C LEU A 44 -6.95 -11.82 1.94
N GLU A 45 -6.05 -12.75 1.67
CA GLU A 45 -6.40 -14.16 1.46
C GLU A 45 -6.71 -14.87 2.79
N SER A 46 -5.93 -14.65 3.85
CA SER A 46 -6.10 -15.39 5.11
C SER A 46 -7.20 -14.82 6.01
N ILE A 47 -7.36 -13.50 6.06
CA ILE A 47 -8.34 -12.82 6.95
C ILE A 47 -9.66 -12.58 6.23
N HIS A 48 -9.61 -12.25 4.93
CA HIS A 48 -10.81 -11.88 4.18
C HIS A 48 -11.23 -12.92 3.14
N ASN A 49 -10.46 -14.00 2.95
CA ASN A 49 -10.70 -15.02 1.92
C ASN A 49 -10.96 -14.39 0.53
N MET A 50 -10.31 -13.25 0.27
CA MET A 50 -10.46 -12.49 -0.95
C MET A 50 -9.34 -12.80 -1.92
N LYS A 51 -9.69 -13.02 -3.17
CA LYS A 51 -8.69 -13.11 -4.24
C LYS A 51 -8.10 -11.73 -4.51
N VAL A 52 -6.80 -11.57 -4.31
CA VAL A 52 -6.12 -10.31 -4.58
C VAL A 52 -6.01 -10.08 -6.08
N THR A 53 -6.54 -8.94 -6.53
CA THR A 53 -6.42 -8.48 -7.92
C THR A 53 -5.75 -7.13 -7.95
N LYS A 54 -5.07 -6.83 -9.06
CA LYS A 54 -4.42 -5.52 -9.22
C LYS A 54 -5.41 -4.35 -9.12
N SER A 55 -6.62 -4.49 -9.64
CA SER A 55 -7.68 -3.48 -9.51
C SER A 55 -8.04 -3.24 -8.05
N SER A 56 -8.28 -4.30 -7.28
CA SER A 56 -8.59 -4.17 -5.85
C SER A 56 -7.45 -3.49 -5.07
N LEU A 57 -6.19 -3.72 -5.43
CA LEU A 57 -5.07 -3.04 -4.78
C LEU A 57 -4.99 -1.56 -5.16
N VAL A 58 -5.30 -1.21 -6.42
CA VAL A 58 -5.33 0.20 -6.87
C VAL A 58 -6.45 0.97 -6.15
N GLU A 59 -7.64 0.39 -6.02
CA GLU A 59 -8.78 1.04 -5.34
C GLU A 59 -8.53 1.28 -3.84
N ASN A 60 -7.70 0.43 -3.24
CA ASN A 60 -7.32 0.49 -1.84
C ASN A 60 -5.96 1.18 -1.62
N THR A 61 -5.34 1.74 -2.65
CA THR A 61 -4.07 2.46 -2.55
C THR A 61 -4.23 3.90 -3.02
N GLU A 62 -3.85 4.84 -2.16
CA GLU A 62 -3.80 6.27 -2.49
C GLU A 62 -2.36 6.76 -2.56
N ILE A 63 -2.08 7.71 -3.46
CA ILE A 63 -0.82 8.44 -3.46
C ILE A 63 -0.97 9.62 -2.51
N ILE A 64 -0.14 9.67 -1.47
CA ILE A 64 -0.16 10.77 -0.50
C ILE A 64 0.75 11.90 -0.97
N ASP A 65 1.92 11.57 -1.53
CA ASP A 65 2.89 12.56 -1.98
C ASP A 65 3.80 12.01 -3.10
N SER A 66 4.39 12.90 -3.89
CA SER A 66 5.36 12.56 -4.93
C SER A 66 6.42 13.65 -5.09
N HIS A 67 7.69 13.27 -4.99
CA HIS A 67 8.82 14.17 -5.24
C HIS A 67 9.86 13.49 -6.12
N GLY A 68 10.57 14.22 -7.00
CA GLY A 68 11.62 13.63 -7.84
C GLY A 68 12.94 13.33 -7.12
N ASP A 69 13.08 13.72 -5.85
CA ASP A 69 14.33 13.63 -5.09
C ASP A 69 14.18 12.49 -4.08
N LYS A 70 15.01 11.46 -4.23
CA LYS A 70 15.01 10.26 -3.39
C LYS A 70 15.25 10.57 -1.91
N ARG A 71 16.12 11.54 -1.59
CA ARG A 71 16.43 11.89 -0.19
C ARG A 71 15.21 12.51 0.47
N ARG A 72 14.54 13.42 -0.23
CA ARG A 72 13.30 14.03 0.25
C ARG A 72 12.18 13.01 0.39
N GLN A 73 12.06 12.06 -0.55
CA GLN A 73 11.07 10.98 -0.46
C GLN A 73 11.25 10.12 0.81
N LEU A 74 12.49 9.78 1.19
CA LEU A 74 12.76 9.00 2.41
C LEU A 74 12.32 9.77 3.67
N ILE A 75 12.62 11.07 3.72
CA ILE A 75 12.23 11.92 4.86
C ILE A 75 10.71 12.01 4.93
N LEU A 76 10.05 12.27 3.80
CA LEU A 76 8.60 12.39 3.72
C LEU A 76 7.91 11.07 4.12
N GLU A 77 8.41 9.91 3.66
CA GLU A 77 7.90 8.61 4.10
C GLU A 77 7.93 8.46 5.62
N ALA A 78 9.08 8.78 6.23
CA ALA A 78 9.24 8.72 7.69
C ALA A 78 8.31 9.70 8.44
N LEU A 79 7.97 10.84 7.84
CA LEU A 79 7.01 11.79 8.42
C LEU A 79 5.56 11.31 8.35
N TYR A 80 5.23 10.48 7.36
CA TYR A 80 3.89 9.94 7.17
C TYR A 80 3.65 8.67 7.99
N ILE A 81 4.70 7.89 8.29
CA ILE A 81 4.65 6.77 9.23
C ILE A 81 4.50 7.36 10.65
N LYS A 82 3.38 7.07 11.32
CA LYS A 82 3.11 7.48 12.70
C LYS A 82 3.24 6.32 13.67
#